data_AF-A0A067FP53-F1
#
_entry.id   AF-A0A067FP53-F1
#
_cell.length_a   1.000
_cell.length_b   1.000
_cell.length_c   1.000
_cell.angle_alpha   90.00
_cell.angle_beta   90.00
_cell.angle_gamma   90.00
#
_symmetry.space_group_name_H-M   'P 1'
#
loop_
_entity.id
_entity.type
_entity.pdbx_description
1 polymer ?
#
loop_
_entity_poly.entity_id
_entity_poly.type
_entity_poly.pdbx_seq_one_letter_code
_entity_poly.pdbx_strand_id
1 'polypeptide(L)'
;MRKSSYPAVRLSKNSFYRMICNFLQVAVAKQVIDYACEMNFQDLDGPLKQAVVEILRSACNIVSKQRVFDSSLQGLLEELQVEVGSTMRERLVGGKLENLTKEQDTLPLSWPRNGRISLEWIQLLISTFKWSSWKDPKEFRNVMPVTVVKKLISAASKIMREERNCVKLRVREDSEVIVVGDILGQFHDLVALFEENAGFPSDHRYFVFNGNYVDKGSWGLEVLLVLLAWKVLMPHRVYLLRGNHETKNCTLAYGFWAELCTKFGKKDCKLVFDKCLECFRTLPLATIIAQGVYTTHGGLFRRTCSASTQCSTGEKRQKLDTLSLGSLREFAKVNRFLEDVPENDLLSDVLWSDPSSEAGLRENTKKFGLLWGPDCTEEFLKENHLKLIIRSHEGPDARTGADDARNMLNGYSKDHDTVSGELYTLFTAPNYPQVQILLGCTMHSRRFIF
;
A
#
# COMPACT_ATOMS: atom_id res chain seq x y z
N MET A 1 -14.70 56.48 -18.34
CA MET A 1 -14.93 55.04 -18.10
C MET A 1 -14.57 54.71 -16.66
N ARG A 2 -15.58 54.54 -15.78
CA ARG A 2 -15.39 54.11 -14.38
C ARG A 2 -15.19 52.60 -14.37
N LYS A 3 -14.02 52.11 -13.92
CA LYS A 3 -13.81 50.68 -13.66
C LYS A 3 -14.43 50.34 -12.30
N SER A 4 -15.47 49.52 -12.32
CA SER A 4 -16.06 48.86 -11.14
C SER A 4 -15.06 47.84 -10.60
N SER A 5 -14.67 47.98 -9.34
CA SER A 5 -13.93 46.97 -8.58
C SER A 5 -14.93 46.12 -7.79
N TYR A 6 -15.09 44.85 -8.16
CA TYR A 6 -15.81 43.87 -7.34
C TYR A 6 -14.89 43.41 -6.18
N PRO A 7 -15.40 43.29 -4.95
CA PRO A 7 -14.60 42.81 -3.83
C PRO A 7 -14.37 41.30 -3.96
N ALA A 8 -13.10 40.89 -4.01
CA ALA A 8 -12.72 39.48 -3.95
C ALA A 8 -13.08 38.90 -2.57
N VAL A 9 -14.05 37.99 -2.53
CA VAL A 9 -14.42 37.24 -1.33
C VAL A 9 -13.29 36.27 -1.01
N ARG A 10 -12.49 36.55 0.03
CA ARG A 10 -11.52 35.58 0.59
C ARG A 10 -12.28 34.48 1.33
N LEU A 11 -12.50 33.35 0.67
CA LEU A 11 -12.93 32.12 1.34
C LEU A 11 -11.75 31.54 2.13
N SER A 12 -11.97 31.15 3.39
CA SER A 12 -10.96 30.44 4.18
C SER A 12 -10.65 29.08 3.55
N LYS A 13 -9.42 28.58 3.70
CA LYS A 13 -9.00 27.25 3.17
C LYS A 13 -9.97 26.11 3.57
N ASN A 14 -10.55 26.19 4.78
CA ASN A 14 -11.55 25.23 5.27
C ASN A 14 -12.91 25.36 4.58
N SER A 15 -13.33 26.57 4.21
CA SER A 15 -14.58 26.80 3.45
C SER A 15 -14.46 26.30 2.02
N PHE A 16 -13.30 26.54 1.38
CA PHE A 16 -12.99 26.05 0.05
C PHE A 16 -12.93 24.51 -0.02
N TYR A 17 -12.29 23.87 0.97
CA TYR A 17 -12.24 22.42 1.08
C TYR A 17 -13.64 21.79 1.24
N ARG A 18 -14.48 22.34 2.12
CA ARG A 18 -15.87 21.87 2.28
C ARG A 18 -16.70 22.04 1.01
N MET A 19 -16.51 23.14 0.29
CA MET A 19 -17.18 23.38 -0.99
C MET A 19 -16.78 22.34 -2.04
N ILE A 20 -15.50 21.99 -2.13
CA ILE A 20 -14.99 20.95 -3.05
C ILE A 20 -15.51 19.56 -2.65
N CYS A 21 -15.47 19.19 -1.38
CA CYS A 21 -15.99 17.90 -0.92
C CYS A 21 -17.48 17.75 -1.23
N ASN A 22 -18.28 18.80 -1.01
CA ASN A 22 -19.70 18.79 -1.38
C ASN A 22 -19.90 18.66 -2.88
N PHE A 23 -19.08 19.33 -3.70
CA PHE A 23 -19.17 19.23 -5.16
C PHE A 23 -18.82 17.83 -5.66
N LEU A 24 -17.76 17.21 -5.11
CA LEU A 24 -17.34 15.85 -5.45
C LEU A 24 -18.38 14.80 -5.04
N GLN A 25 -18.96 14.92 -3.83
CA GLN A 25 -20.03 14.03 -3.39
C GLN A 25 -21.24 14.07 -4.33
N VAL A 26 -21.58 15.26 -4.82
CA VAL A 26 -22.70 15.46 -5.75
C VAL A 26 -22.36 14.92 -7.15
N ALA A 27 -21.13 15.12 -7.64
CA ALA A 27 -20.69 14.60 -8.93
C ALA A 27 -20.69 13.06 -8.96
N VAL A 28 -20.18 12.43 -7.89
CA VAL A 28 -20.21 10.97 -7.73
C VAL A 28 -21.64 10.47 -7.61
N ALA A 29 -22.48 11.13 -6.81
CA ALA A 29 -23.88 10.75 -6.69
C ALA A 29 -24.65 10.85 -8.02
N LYS A 30 -24.36 11.86 -8.85
CA LYS A 30 -24.94 11.97 -10.21
C LYS A 30 -24.48 10.82 -11.12
N GLN A 31 -23.18 10.52 -11.15
CA GLN A 31 -22.66 9.39 -11.94
C GLN A 31 -23.27 8.04 -11.53
N VAL A 32 -23.48 7.82 -10.24
CA VAL A 32 -24.16 6.61 -9.73
C VAL A 32 -25.61 6.53 -10.22
N ILE A 33 -26.32 7.67 -10.25
CA ILE A 33 -27.69 7.74 -10.76
C ILE A 33 -27.70 7.50 -12.28
N ASP A 34 -26.82 8.16 -13.03
CA ASP A 34 -26.72 8.02 -14.49
C ASP A 34 -26.42 6.56 -14.88
N TYR A 35 -25.48 5.91 -14.19
CA TYR A 35 -25.15 4.50 -14.41
C TYR A 35 -26.35 3.59 -14.11
N ALA A 36 -27.11 3.86 -13.05
CA ALA A 36 -28.29 3.07 -12.72
C ALA A 36 -29.45 3.27 -13.72
N CYS A 37 -29.57 4.43 -14.35
CA CYS A 37 -30.55 4.66 -15.43
C CYS A 37 -30.26 3.81 -16.67
N GLU A 38 -29.00 3.40 -16.87
CA GLU A 38 -28.58 2.53 -17.98
C GLU A 38 -28.64 1.04 -17.63
N MET A 39 -28.90 0.69 -16.35
CA MET A 39 -28.97 -0.70 -15.90
C MET A 39 -30.34 -1.32 -16.11
N ASN A 40 -30.37 -2.56 -16.63
CA ASN A 40 -31.59 -3.36 -16.67
C ASN A 40 -31.85 -4.00 -15.29
N PHE A 41 -32.71 -3.37 -14.50
CA PHE A 41 -33.05 -3.84 -13.14
C PHE A 41 -33.62 -5.25 -13.09
N GLN A 42 -34.21 -5.76 -14.18
CA GLN A 42 -34.80 -7.11 -14.22
C GLN A 42 -33.75 -8.21 -13.97
N ASP A 43 -32.50 -7.97 -14.41
CA ASP A 43 -31.42 -8.97 -14.44
C ASP A 43 -30.72 -9.18 -13.08
N LEU A 44 -31.05 -8.37 -12.08
CA LEU A 44 -30.44 -8.41 -10.75
C LEU A 44 -31.15 -9.42 -9.82
N ASP A 45 -30.39 -10.15 -9.00
CA ASP A 45 -30.96 -10.99 -7.94
C ASP A 45 -31.51 -10.13 -6.77
N GLY A 46 -32.31 -10.74 -5.89
CA GLY A 46 -32.99 -10.03 -4.80
C GLY A 46 -32.04 -9.22 -3.88
N PRO A 47 -30.94 -9.82 -3.39
CA PRO A 47 -29.93 -9.11 -2.60
C PRO A 47 -29.24 -7.96 -3.36
N LEU A 48 -28.86 -8.15 -4.62
CA LEU A 48 -28.23 -7.09 -5.43
C LEU A 48 -29.22 -5.95 -5.69
N LYS A 49 -30.48 -6.27 -6.00
CA LYS A 49 -31.55 -5.27 -6.17
C LYS A 49 -31.68 -4.39 -4.94
N GLN A 50 -31.68 -4.99 -3.75
CA GLN A 50 -31.79 -4.24 -2.49
C GLN A 50 -30.57 -3.33 -2.25
N ALA A 51 -29.35 -3.82 -2.50
CA ALA A 51 -28.13 -3.03 -2.37
C ALA A 51 -28.10 -1.85 -3.35
N VAL A 52 -28.48 -2.06 -4.61
CA VAL A 52 -28.57 -1.01 -5.64
C VAL A 52 -29.60 0.05 -5.24
N VAL A 53 -30.75 -0.36 -4.71
CA VAL A 53 -31.78 0.58 -4.22
C VAL A 53 -31.28 1.43 -3.05
N GLU A 54 -30.51 0.87 -2.12
CA GLU A 54 -29.94 1.63 -0.98
C GLU A 54 -28.86 2.61 -1.43
N ILE A 55 -28.01 2.20 -2.38
CA ILE A 55 -27.00 3.07 -3.01
C ILE A 55 -27.68 4.25 -3.72
N LEU A 56 -28.74 3.98 -4.49
CA LEU A 56 -29.47 5.02 -5.21
C LEU A 56 -30.22 5.96 -4.27
N ARG A 57 -30.84 5.43 -3.20
CA ARG A 57 -31.47 6.26 -2.16
C ARG A 57 -30.45 7.21 -1.52
N SER A 58 -29.24 6.73 -1.24
CA SER A 58 -28.15 7.54 -0.71
C SER A 58 -27.71 8.62 -1.70
N ALA A 59 -27.52 8.26 -2.98
CA ALA A 59 -27.14 9.18 -4.05
C ALA A 59 -28.21 10.28 -4.28
N CYS A 60 -29.49 9.91 -4.37
CA CYS A 60 -30.60 10.86 -4.50
C CYS A 60 -30.69 11.80 -3.28
N ASN A 61 -30.45 11.31 -2.07
CA ASN A 61 -30.41 12.14 -0.85
C ASN A 61 -29.24 13.15 -0.85
N ILE A 62 -28.11 12.80 -1.46
CA ILE A 62 -26.96 13.70 -1.61
C ILE A 62 -27.28 14.79 -2.65
N VAL A 63 -27.88 14.42 -3.78
CA VAL A 63 -28.22 15.35 -4.87
C VAL A 63 -29.35 16.30 -4.47
N SER A 64 -30.43 15.80 -3.84
CA SER A 64 -31.60 16.60 -3.41
C SER A 64 -31.30 17.66 -2.35
N LYS A 65 -30.21 17.50 -1.58
CA LYS A 65 -29.75 18.50 -0.61
C LYS A 65 -29.05 19.70 -1.24
N GLN A 66 -28.72 19.66 -2.54
CA GLN A 66 -28.23 20.81 -3.28
C GLN A 66 -29.41 21.51 -3.97
N ARG A 67 -29.59 22.81 -3.72
CA ARG A 67 -30.63 23.64 -4.36
C ARG A 67 -30.31 23.96 -5.83
N VAL A 68 -30.14 22.93 -6.65
CA VAL A 68 -30.16 23.00 -8.12
C VAL A 68 -30.93 21.77 -8.59
N PHE A 69 -32.26 21.89 -8.59
CA PHE A 69 -33.19 20.85 -9.04
C PHE A 69 -33.29 20.89 -10.56
N ASP A 70 -33.06 19.74 -11.20
CA ASP A 70 -33.42 19.51 -12.60
C ASP A 70 -34.74 18.72 -12.62
N SER A 71 -35.74 19.22 -13.37
CA SER A 71 -37.12 18.71 -13.37
C SER A 71 -37.26 17.30 -13.95
N SER A 72 -36.25 16.81 -14.68
CA SER A 72 -36.20 15.46 -15.24
C SER A 72 -36.04 14.36 -14.18
N LEU A 73 -35.31 14.63 -13.09
CA LEU A 73 -35.04 13.68 -12.01
C LEU A 73 -36.24 13.47 -11.07
N GLN A 74 -37.18 14.42 -11.05
CA GLN A 74 -38.35 14.34 -10.18
C GLN A 74 -39.38 13.32 -10.68
N GLY A 75 -39.54 13.19 -12.01
CA GLY A 75 -40.40 12.15 -12.60
C GLY A 75 -39.89 10.73 -12.33
N LEU A 76 -38.56 10.54 -12.41
CA LEU A 76 -37.90 9.26 -12.14
C LEU A 76 -38.04 8.84 -10.65
N LEU A 77 -38.03 9.82 -9.74
CA LEU A 77 -38.28 9.62 -8.31
C LEU A 77 -39.75 9.25 -8.01
N GLU A 78 -40.71 9.83 -8.73
CA GLU A 78 -42.14 9.51 -8.58
C GLU A 78 -42.47 8.12 -9.14
N GLU A 79 -41.89 7.73 -10.27
CA GLU A 79 -42.03 6.38 -10.85
C GLU A 79 -41.45 5.29 -9.91
N LEU A 80 -40.25 5.52 -9.37
CA LEU A 80 -39.61 4.61 -8.40
C LEU A 80 -40.38 4.52 -7.07
N GLN A 81 -41.06 5.59 -6.64
CA GLN A 81 -41.88 5.57 -5.42
C GLN A 81 -43.18 4.79 -5.59
N VAL A 82 -43.79 4.81 -6.79
CA VAL A 82 -45.03 4.06 -7.10
C VAL A 82 -44.76 2.56 -7.19
N GLU A 83 -43.65 2.16 -7.80
CA GLU A 83 -43.29 0.74 -7.99
C GLU A 83 -42.81 0.06 -6.69
N VAL A 84 -42.14 0.83 -5.81
CA VAL A 84 -41.77 0.37 -4.45
C VAL A 84 -42.99 0.36 -3.51
N GLY A 85 -43.93 1.29 -3.70
CA GLY A 85 -45.13 1.42 -2.87
C GLY A 85 -46.23 0.37 -3.13
N SER A 86 -46.27 -0.24 -4.32
CA SER A 86 -47.15 -1.38 -4.64
C SER A 86 -46.56 -2.68 -4.07
N THR A 87 -45.26 -2.89 -4.28
CA THR A 87 -44.52 -4.09 -3.84
C THR A 87 -44.47 -4.24 -2.31
N MET A 88 -44.43 -3.14 -1.56
CA MET A 88 -44.50 -3.18 -0.08
C MET A 88 -45.92 -3.47 0.44
N ARG A 89 -46.98 -2.98 -0.20
CA ARG A 89 -48.36 -3.18 0.28
C ARG A 89 -48.84 -4.61 0.13
N GLU A 90 -48.43 -5.30 -0.94
CA GLU A 90 -48.75 -6.72 -1.13
C GLU A 90 -47.98 -7.64 -0.16
N ARG A 91 -46.83 -7.21 0.38
CA ARG A 91 -46.08 -7.97 1.39
C ARG A 91 -46.45 -7.66 2.84
N LEU A 92 -47.20 -6.57 3.10
CA LEU A 92 -47.60 -6.17 4.45
C LEU A 92 -48.86 -6.89 4.97
N VAL A 93 -49.56 -7.68 4.14
CA VAL A 93 -50.75 -8.45 4.57
C VAL A 93 -50.40 -9.86 5.07
N GLY A 94 -49.18 -10.36 4.83
CA GLY A 94 -48.71 -11.66 5.31
C GLY A 94 -47.58 -11.51 6.32
N GLY A 95 -47.88 -11.66 7.60
CA GLY A 95 -47.00 -11.30 8.72
C GLY A 95 -45.63 -12.00 8.83
N LYS A 96 -44.85 -11.44 9.77
CA LYS A 96 -43.50 -11.81 10.27
C LYS A 96 -42.31 -11.43 9.37
N LEU A 97 -41.87 -10.18 9.51
CA LEU A 97 -40.46 -9.81 9.33
C LEU A 97 -39.96 -8.87 10.43
N GLU A 98 -40.29 -9.17 11.68
CA GLU A 98 -39.50 -8.68 12.82
C GLU A 98 -38.44 -9.75 13.12
N ASN A 99 -37.22 -9.60 12.56
CA ASN A 99 -35.96 -10.10 13.16
C ASN A 99 -34.68 -9.98 12.30
N LEU A 100 -34.66 -9.36 11.11
CA LEU A 100 -33.46 -9.36 10.25
C LEU A 100 -32.66 -8.04 10.16
N THR A 101 -33.04 -7.01 10.92
CA THR A 101 -32.20 -5.81 11.12
C THR A 101 -31.81 -5.70 12.58
N LYS A 102 -30.84 -6.52 13.00
CA LYS A 102 -29.96 -6.13 14.11
C LYS A 102 -28.71 -5.55 13.50
N GLU A 103 -28.38 -4.32 13.90
CA GLU A 103 -27.02 -3.81 13.88
C GLU A 103 -26.09 -4.93 14.35
N GLN A 104 -25.19 -5.38 13.48
CA GLN A 104 -24.13 -6.27 13.92
C GLN A 104 -23.16 -5.38 14.69
N ASP A 105 -23.39 -5.24 15.99
CA ASP A 105 -22.38 -4.77 16.95
C ASP A 105 -21.16 -5.69 16.76
N THR A 106 -20.23 -5.28 15.90
CA THR A 106 -19.01 -6.05 15.68
C THR A 106 -18.20 -5.95 16.95
N LEU A 107 -18.17 -7.06 17.70
CA LEU A 107 -17.36 -7.15 18.90
C LEU A 107 -15.90 -6.81 18.55
N PRO A 108 -15.19 -6.06 19.42
CA PRO A 108 -13.77 -5.80 19.22
C PRO A 108 -13.01 -7.09 18.92
N LEU A 109 -12.10 -7.04 17.94
CA LEU A 109 -11.20 -8.16 17.67
C LEU A 109 -10.49 -8.54 18.95
N SER A 110 -10.47 -9.84 19.23
CA SER A 110 -9.76 -10.41 20.37
C SER A 110 -8.62 -11.29 19.87
N TRP A 111 -7.53 -11.33 20.64
CA TRP A 111 -6.46 -12.28 20.39
C TRP A 111 -6.99 -13.72 20.53
N PRO A 112 -6.63 -14.66 19.64
CA PRO A 112 -7.09 -16.04 19.73
C PRO A 112 -6.84 -16.66 21.11
N ARG A 113 -7.84 -17.34 21.67
CA ARG A 113 -7.77 -17.93 23.03
C ARG A 113 -6.68 -18.99 23.17
N ASN A 114 -6.45 -19.77 22.11
CA ASN A 114 -5.37 -20.76 22.01
C ASN A 114 -3.99 -20.14 21.75
N GLY A 115 -3.91 -18.81 21.62
CA GLY A 115 -2.68 -18.07 21.34
C GLY A 115 -2.18 -18.16 19.90
N ARG A 116 -2.91 -18.82 18.99
CA ARG A 116 -2.49 -19.07 17.60
C ARG A 116 -3.43 -18.40 16.61
N ILE A 117 -2.86 -17.67 15.66
CA ILE A 117 -3.60 -17.13 14.52
C ILE A 117 -4.00 -18.29 13.61
N SER A 118 -5.24 -18.27 13.11
CA SER A 118 -5.78 -19.22 12.15
C SER A 118 -6.26 -18.48 10.89
N LEU A 119 -6.59 -19.22 9.83
CA LEU A 119 -7.15 -18.64 8.61
C LEU A 119 -8.44 -17.87 8.90
N GLU A 120 -9.33 -18.44 9.72
CA GLU A 120 -10.60 -17.83 10.10
C GLU A 120 -10.38 -16.51 10.85
N TRP A 121 -9.35 -16.44 11.70
CA TRP A 121 -9.01 -15.20 12.38
C TRP A 121 -8.52 -14.12 11.41
N ILE A 122 -7.73 -14.49 10.40
CA ILE A 122 -7.29 -13.54 9.36
C ILE A 122 -8.48 -13.09 8.50
N GLN A 123 -9.38 -14.00 8.11
CA GLN A 123 -10.59 -13.65 7.37
C GLN A 123 -11.49 -12.71 8.17
N LEU A 124 -11.62 -12.94 9.48
CA LEU A 124 -12.32 -12.04 10.38
C LEU A 124 -11.63 -10.67 10.48
N LEU A 125 -10.29 -10.64 10.57
CA LEU A 125 -9.50 -9.41 10.56
C LEU A 125 -9.76 -8.59 9.30
N ILE A 126 -9.64 -9.22 8.11
CA ILE A 126 -9.88 -8.58 6.82
C ILE A 126 -11.31 -8.06 6.73
N SER A 127 -12.30 -8.87 7.11
CA SER A 127 -13.73 -8.48 7.07
C SER A 127 -14.02 -7.31 8.01
N THR A 128 -13.41 -7.33 9.21
CA THR A 128 -13.53 -6.24 10.19
C THR A 128 -12.95 -4.94 9.64
N PHE A 129 -11.77 -5.01 9.01
CA PHE A 129 -11.13 -3.85 8.39
C PHE A 129 -11.89 -3.33 7.17
N LYS A 130 -12.44 -4.21 6.32
CA LYS A 130 -13.35 -3.84 5.21
C LYS A 130 -14.56 -3.08 5.72
N TRP A 131 -15.10 -3.47 6.88
CA TRP A 131 -16.24 -2.76 7.48
C TRP A 131 -15.81 -1.43 8.11
N SER A 132 -14.73 -1.42 8.90
CA SER A 132 -14.30 -0.24 9.65
C SER A 132 -13.67 0.84 8.78
N SER A 133 -13.15 0.50 7.60
CA SER A 133 -12.52 1.46 6.69
C SER A 133 -13.49 2.51 6.14
N TRP A 134 -14.80 2.24 6.18
CA TRP A 134 -15.87 3.18 5.79
C TRP A 134 -16.45 3.98 6.97
N LYS A 135 -15.91 3.81 8.19
CA LYS A 135 -16.35 4.51 9.41
C LYS A 135 -15.41 5.67 9.75
N ASP A 136 -15.73 6.46 10.79
CA ASP A 136 -14.79 7.46 11.30
C ASP A 136 -13.51 6.72 11.74
N PRO A 137 -12.32 7.09 11.23
CA PRO A 137 -11.07 6.42 11.59
C PRO A 137 -10.81 6.38 13.11
N LYS A 138 -11.38 7.30 13.90
CA LYS A 138 -11.28 7.28 15.37
C LYS A 138 -11.96 6.07 16.00
N GLU A 139 -12.94 5.47 15.33
CA GLU A 139 -13.63 4.26 15.76
C GLU A 139 -12.77 3.00 15.56
N PHE A 140 -11.65 3.09 14.83
CA PHE A 140 -10.73 1.96 14.62
C PHE A 140 -10.28 1.32 15.95
N ARG A 141 -10.06 2.13 16.99
CA ARG A 141 -9.67 1.65 18.32
C ARG A 141 -10.71 0.72 18.97
N ASN A 142 -11.99 0.84 18.56
CA ASN A 142 -13.09 0.03 19.08
C ASN A 142 -13.07 -1.36 18.45
N VAL A 143 -12.71 -1.46 17.17
CA VAL A 143 -12.65 -2.76 16.47
C VAL A 143 -11.32 -3.46 16.63
N MET A 144 -10.22 -2.71 16.80
CA MET A 144 -8.86 -3.27 16.89
C MET A 144 -8.12 -2.72 18.13
N PRO A 145 -8.29 -3.35 19.30
CA PRO A 145 -7.68 -2.90 20.54
C PRO A 145 -6.15 -2.86 20.46
N VAL A 146 -5.53 -1.85 21.11
CA VAL A 146 -4.06 -1.66 21.19
C VAL A 146 -3.35 -2.93 21.67
N THR A 147 -3.96 -3.68 22.58
CA THR A 147 -3.41 -4.94 23.10
C THR A 147 -3.28 -6.01 22.02
N VAL A 148 -4.25 -6.10 21.10
CA VAL A 148 -4.23 -7.05 19.98
C VAL A 148 -3.21 -6.63 18.94
N VAL A 149 -3.17 -5.34 18.59
CA VAL A 149 -2.15 -4.74 17.70
C VAL A 149 -0.75 -5.09 18.20
N LYS A 150 -0.46 -4.81 19.48
CA LYS A 150 0.86 -5.07 20.07
C LYS A 150 1.21 -6.56 20.07
N LYS A 151 0.26 -7.45 20.37
CA LYS A 151 0.49 -8.90 20.36
C LYS A 151 0.83 -9.41 18.96
N LEU A 152 0.06 -8.99 17.96
CA LEU A 152 0.29 -9.35 16.56
C LEU A 152 1.67 -8.89 16.08
N ILE A 153 1.98 -7.61 16.30
CA ILE A 153 3.27 -7.03 15.92
C ILE A 153 4.41 -7.77 16.62
N SER A 154 4.28 -8.08 17.92
CA SER A 154 5.31 -8.81 18.67
C SER A 154 5.51 -10.24 18.15
N ALA A 155 4.43 -10.95 17.81
CA ALA A 155 4.50 -12.30 17.27
C ALA A 155 5.24 -12.33 15.92
N ALA A 156 4.88 -11.43 15.00
CA ALA A 156 5.53 -11.33 13.70
C ALA A 156 7.00 -10.87 13.82
N SER A 157 7.28 -9.87 14.67
CA SER A 157 8.64 -9.35 14.91
C SER A 157 9.57 -10.44 15.46
N LYS A 158 9.06 -11.38 16.26
CA LYS A 158 9.85 -12.51 16.77
C LYS A 158 10.34 -13.39 15.62
N ILE A 159 9.46 -13.71 14.68
CA ILE A 159 9.78 -14.53 13.50
C ILE A 159 10.80 -13.80 12.62
N MET A 160 10.54 -12.55 12.26
CA MET A 160 11.40 -11.78 11.34
C MET A 160 12.78 -11.47 11.92
N ARG A 161 12.92 -11.41 13.25
CA ARG A 161 14.22 -11.25 13.91
C ARG A 161 15.15 -12.44 13.70
N GLU A 162 14.60 -13.65 13.57
CA GLU A 162 15.37 -14.89 13.33
C GLU A 162 15.78 -15.03 11.85
N GLU A 163 15.16 -14.26 10.95
CA GLU A 163 15.49 -14.26 9.53
C GLU A 163 16.81 -13.54 9.24
N ARG A 164 17.50 -13.95 8.17
CA ARG A 164 18.73 -13.30 7.71
C ARG A 164 18.41 -12.00 6.97
N ASN A 165 19.41 -11.14 6.76
CA ASN A 165 19.23 -9.94 5.93
C ASN A 165 18.76 -10.30 4.52
N CYS A 166 19.35 -11.35 3.92
CA CYS A 166 18.90 -11.95 2.66
C CYS A 166 18.31 -13.33 2.94
N VAL A 167 17.01 -13.48 2.78
CA VAL A 167 16.30 -14.75 3.02
C VAL A 167 16.33 -15.59 1.76
N LYS A 168 16.81 -16.83 1.85
CA LYS A 168 16.83 -17.77 0.71
C LYS A 168 15.55 -18.61 0.71
N LEU A 169 14.74 -18.47 -0.32
CA LEU A 169 13.49 -19.20 -0.48
C LEU A 169 13.74 -20.50 -1.24
N ARG A 170 13.43 -21.62 -0.59
CA ARG A 170 13.34 -22.94 -1.23
C ARG A 170 11.90 -23.13 -1.69
N VAL A 171 11.67 -22.82 -2.96
CA VAL A 171 10.37 -22.95 -3.63
C VAL A 171 10.24 -24.39 -4.12
N ARG A 172 9.07 -24.97 -3.96
CA ARG A 172 8.77 -26.29 -4.52
C ARG A 172 8.50 -26.16 -6.02
N GLU A 173 8.78 -27.19 -6.80
CA GLU A 173 8.57 -27.18 -8.26
C GLU A 173 7.10 -26.97 -8.66
N ASP A 174 6.17 -27.39 -7.80
CA ASP A 174 4.72 -27.31 -7.97
C ASP A 174 4.10 -26.03 -7.38
N SER A 175 4.91 -24.99 -7.14
CA SER A 175 4.47 -23.78 -6.44
C SER A 175 4.75 -22.51 -7.24
N GLU A 176 3.88 -21.53 -7.04
CA GLU A 176 4.05 -20.17 -7.55
C GLU A 176 4.62 -19.24 -6.47
N VAL A 177 5.38 -18.23 -6.89
CA VAL A 177 5.86 -17.16 -6.02
C VAL A 177 5.34 -15.85 -6.55
N ILE A 178 4.51 -15.20 -5.74
CA ILE A 178 3.93 -13.91 -6.03
C ILE A 178 4.81 -12.82 -5.41
N VAL A 179 5.37 -11.96 -6.25
CA VAL A 179 6.15 -10.79 -5.80
C VAL A 179 5.25 -9.57 -5.86
N VAL A 180 5.20 -8.82 -4.76
CA VAL A 180 4.33 -7.65 -4.59
C VAL A 180 5.20 -6.46 -4.27
N GLY A 181 5.04 -5.37 -5.02
CA GLY A 181 5.77 -4.13 -4.79
C GLY A 181 5.10 -3.27 -3.71
N ASP A 182 5.28 -1.96 -3.84
CA ASP A 182 4.69 -0.94 -2.97
C ASP A 182 3.16 -1.08 -2.86
N ILE A 183 2.63 -0.95 -1.64
CA ILE A 183 1.18 -0.95 -1.34
C ILE A 183 0.74 0.41 -0.80
N LEU A 184 1.61 1.10 -0.04
CA LEU A 184 1.44 2.50 0.40
C LEU A 184 0.07 2.78 1.04
N GLY A 185 -0.33 1.94 1.99
CA GLY A 185 -1.58 2.09 2.74
C GLY A 185 -2.86 1.90 1.93
N GLN A 186 -2.80 1.27 0.76
CA GLN A 186 -3.97 0.93 -0.07
C GLN A 186 -4.59 -0.42 0.35
N PHE A 187 -5.20 -0.46 1.54
CA PHE A 187 -5.79 -1.68 2.11
C PHE A 187 -6.79 -2.39 1.18
N HIS A 188 -7.67 -1.64 0.51
CA HIS A 188 -8.66 -2.23 -0.38
C HIS A 188 -8.04 -2.88 -1.62
N ASP A 189 -6.93 -2.36 -2.13
CA ASP A 189 -6.21 -2.99 -3.24
C ASP A 189 -5.43 -4.23 -2.77
N LEU A 190 -4.93 -4.25 -1.52
CA LEU A 190 -4.40 -5.47 -0.91
C LEU A 190 -5.48 -6.56 -0.77
N VAL A 191 -6.71 -6.18 -0.41
CA VAL A 191 -7.82 -7.15 -0.36
C VAL A 191 -8.15 -7.67 -1.76
N ALA A 192 -8.26 -6.79 -2.76
CA ALA A 192 -8.49 -7.20 -4.15
C ALA A 192 -7.37 -8.12 -4.67
N LEU A 193 -6.11 -7.84 -4.33
CA LEU A 193 -4.97 -8.71 -4.62
C LEU A 193 -5.23 -10.14 -4.12
N PHE A 194 -5.72 -10.30 -2.89
CA PHE A 194 -5.98 -11.63 -2.33
C PHE A 194 -7.28 -12.28 -2.80
N GLU A 195 -8.36 -11.51 -2.96
CA GLU A 195 -9.70 -12.05 -3.24
C GLU A 195 -9.99 -12.21 -4.74
N GLU A 196 -9.46 -11.33 -5.59
CA GLU A 196 -9.81 -11.24 -7.01
C GLU A 196 -8.67 -11.65 -7.94
N ASN A 197 -7.41 -11.48 -7.52
CA ASN A 197 -6.28 -11.59 -8.45
C ASN A 197 -5.34 -12.79 -8.13
N ALA A 198 -4.61 -12.76 -7.01
CA ALA A 198 -3.58 -13.74 -6.68
C ALA A 198 -4.15 -14.95 -5.94
N GLY A 199 -5.19 -14.73 -5.13
CA GLY A 199 -5.61 -15.67 -4.10
C GLY A 199 -4.79 -15.54 -2.81
N PHE A 200 -5.24 -16.19 -1.73
CA PHE A 200 -4.54 -16.17 -0.44
C PHE A 200 -3.25 -17.01 -0.46
N PRO A 201 -2.28 -16.73 0.44
CA PRO A 201 -1.15 -17.64 0.70
C PRO A 201 -1.62 -19.07 0.97
N SER A 202 -0.90 -20.04 0.42
CA SER A 202 -1.24 -21.46 0.52
C SER A 202 0.03 -22.32 0.49
N ASP A 203 -0.12 -23.64 0.61
CA ASP A 203 1.03 -24.55 0.55
C ASP A 203 1.79 -24.46 -0.78
N HIS A 204 1.09 -24.10 -1.86
CA HIS A 204 1.61 -23.94 -3.23
C HIS A 204 1.79 -22.49 -3.68
N ARG A 205 1.50 -21.51 -2.82
CA ARG A 205 1.58 -20.08 -3.14
C ARG A 205 2.40 -19.32 -2.11
N TYR A 206 3.56 -18.86 -2.55
CA TYR A 206 4.46 -18.03 -1.78
C TYR A 206 4.19 -16.55 -2.09
N PHE A 207 4.43 -15.68 -1.12
CA PHE A 207 4.39 -14.24 -1.29
C PHE A 207 5.69 -13.61 -0.81
N VAL A 208 6.23 -12.71 -1.63
CA VAL A 208 7.33 -11.81 -1.27
C VAL A 208 6.83 -10.38 -1.43
N PHE A 209 6.55 -9.73 -0.32
CA PHE A 209 6.17 -8.32 -0.30
C PHE A 209 7.42 -7.46 -0.15
N ASN A 210 7.63 -6.55 -1.09
CA ASN A 210 8.89 -5.85 -1.30
C ASN A 210 8.92 -4.47 -0.63
N GLY A 211 8.40 -4.36 0.59
CA GLY A 211 8.41 -3.10 1.37
C GLY A 211 7.34 -2.09 0.99
N ASN A 212 7.35 -0.94 1.69
CA ASN A 212 6.44 0.19 1.49
C ASN A 212 4.95 -0.18 1.67
N TYR A 213 4.64 -0.63 2.89
CA TYR A 213 3.31 -1.02 3.33
C TYR A 213 2.48 0.18 3.82
N VAL A 214 3.17 1.13 4.46
CA VAL A 214 2.58 2.27 5.16
C VAL A 214 2.83 3.58 4.42
N ASP A 215 2.35 4.68 5.00
CA ASP A 215 2.40 6.05 4.44
C ASP A 215 1.60 6.25 3.15
N LYS A 216 1.42 7.52 2.76
CA LYS A 216 0.68 8.01 1.59
C LYS A 216 -0.81 7.70 1.59
N GLY A 217 -1.20 6.43 1.68
CA GLY A 217 -2.58 5.97 1.84
C GLY A 217 -3.09 6.15 3.28
N SER A 218 -4.40 5.96 3.47
CA SER A 218 -5.07 6.17 4.78
C SER A 218 -5.22 4.90 5.62
N TRP A 219 -4.82 3.75 5.08
CA TRP A 219 -5.00 2.44 5.70
C TRP A 219 -3.67 1.66 5.83
N GLY A 220 -2.58 2.37 6.13
CA GLY A 220 -1.25 1.78 6.33
C GLY A 220 -1.23 0.76 7.47
N LEU A 221 -1.93 1.04 8.57
CA LEU A 221 -1.97 0.12 9.70
C LEU A 221 -2.73 -1.17 9.36
N GLU A 222 -3.84 -1.09 8.64
CA GLU A 222 -4.63 -2.25 8.21
C GLU A 222 -3.80 -3.15 7.29
N VAL A 223 -3.13 -2.56 6.29
CA VAL A 223 -2.19 -3.26 5.41
C VAL A 223 -1.14 -3.99 6.24
N LEU A 224 -0.43 -3.27 7.11
CA LEU A 224 0.62 -3.84 7.94
C LEU A 224 0.09 -5.00 8.79
N LEU A 225 -1.04 -4.84 9.47
CA LEU A 225 -1.58 -5.86 10.37
C LEU A 225 -2.05 -7.11 9.61
N VAL A 226 -2.66 -6.99 8.43
CA VAL A 226 -3.02 -8.15 7.61
C VAL A 226 -1.79 -8.92 7.16
N LEU A 227 -0.76 -8.22 6.67
CA LEU A 227 0.49 -8.85 6.24
C LEU A 227 1.21 -9.54 7.40
N LEU A 228 1.27 -8.92 8.58
CA LEU A 228 1.87 -9.53 9.77
C LEU A 228 1.06 -10.75 10.26
N ALA A 229 -0.26 -10.75 10.14
CA ALA A 229 -1.08 -11.91 10.49
C ALA A 229 -0.77 -13.10 9.59
N TRP A 230 -0.65 -12.86 8.28
CA TRP A 230 -0.20 -13.86 7.32
C TRP A 230 1.24 -14.33 7.58
N LYS A 231 2.15 -13.43 7.95
CA LYS A 231 3.52 -13.80 8.36
C LYS A 231 3.53 -14.73 9.57
N VAL A 232 2.65 -14.51 10.54
CA VAL A 232 2.54 -15.36 11.73
C VAL A 232 1.93 -16.72 11.41
N LEU A 233 0.89 -16.75 10.56
CA LEU A 233 0.24 -18.01 10.18
C LEU A 233 1.11 -18.87 9.26
N MET A 234 1.78 -18.27 8.28
CA MET A 234 2.54 -18.96 7.23
C MET A 234 3.96 -18.38 7.07
N PRO A 235 4.83 -18.48 8.08
CA PRO A 235 6.14 -17.83 8.08
C PRO A 235 7.10 -18.30 6.98
N HIS A 236 6.86 -19.50 6.43
CA HIS A 236 7.62 -20.10 5.33
C HIS A 236 6.91 -20.01 3.97
N ARG A 237 5.85 -19.19 3.87
CA ARG A 237 5.19 -18.84 2.60
C ARG A 237 5.09 -17.35 2.41
N VAL A 238 5.04 -16.55 3.48
CA VAL A 238 4.93 -15.10 3.41
C VAL A 238 6.21 -14.44 3.92
N TYR A 239 6.84 -13.66 3.06
CA TYR A 239 8.07 -12.93 3.32
C TYR A 239 7.81 -11.44 3.16
N LEU A 240 8.19 -10.65 4.18
CA LEU A 240 7.99 -9.22 4.23
C LEU A 240 9.36 -8.55 4.25
N LEU A 241 9.70 -7.80 3.21
CA LEU A 241 10.95 -7.05 3.14
C LEU A 241 10.78 -5.63 3.67
N ARG A 242 11.87 -5.00 4.05
CA ARG A 242 11.87 -3.61 4.51
C ARG A 242 11.89 -2.68 3.32
N GLY A 243 10.94 -1.75 3.25
CA GLY A 243 10.99 -0.60 2.36
C GLY A 243 11.53 0.63 3.06
N ASN A 244 11.73 1.72 2.29
CA ASN A 244 12.19 2.97 2.88
C ASN A 244 11.11 3.62 3.75
N HIS A 245 9.83 3.35 3.50
CA HIS A 245 8.72 3.84 4.33
C HIS A 245 8.63 3.13 5.68
N GLU A 246 9.23 1.96 5.87
CA GLU A 246 9.38 1.30 7.16
C GLU A 246 10.58 1.87 7.96
N THR A 247 10.66 3.20 8.04
CA THR A 247 11.65 3.96 8.81
C THR A 247 10.98 5.10 9.58
N LYS A 248 11.60 5.53 10.68
CA LYS A 248 11.02 6.57 11.54
C LYS A 248 10.86 7.91 10.82
N ASN A 249 11.88 8.33 10.06
CA ASN A 249 11.84 9.59 9.32
C ASN A 249 10.71 9.61 8.29
N CYS A 250 10.55 8.53 7.50
CA CYS A 250 9.48 8.44 6.51
C CYS A 250 8.11 8.45 7.15
N THR A 251 7.88 7.61 8.17
CA THR A 251 6.58 7.50 8.82
C THR A 251 6.12 8.75 9.57
N LEU A 252 7.07 9.57 10.04
CA LEU A 252 6.77 10.90 10.58
C LEU A 252 6.41 11.91 9.48
N ALA A 253 7.04 11.81 8.31
CA ALA A 253 6.88 12.76 7.22
C ALA A 253 5.70 12.48 6.28
N TYR A 254 5.36 11.20 6.05
CA TYR A 254 4.50 10.79 4.94
C TYR A 254 3.14 10.21 5.34
N GLY A 255 2.75 10.35 6.61
CA GLY A 255 1.36 10.24 7.05
C GLY A 255 1.06 9.13 8.04
N PHE A 256 1.90 8.11 8.18
CA PHE A 256 1.61 6.98 9.06
C PHE A 256 1.50 7.39 10.54
N TRP A 257 2.36 8.27 11.04
CA TRP A 257 2.20 8.83 12.39
C TRP A 257 0.85 9.53 12.58
N ALA A 258 0.43 10.34 11.61
CA ALA A 258 -0.84 11.05 11.66
C ALA A 258 -2.05 10.10 11.60
N GLU A 259 -1.94 9.03 10.80
CA GLU A 259 -2.92 7.95 10.73
C GLU A 259 -3.11 7.29 12.10
N LEU A 260 -2.02 6.84 12.75
CA LEU A 260 -2.09 6.21 14.07
C LEU A 260 -2.68 7.14 15.13
N CYS A 261 -2.32 8.42 15.09
CA CYS A 261 -2.81 9.41 16.03
C CYS A 261 -4.30 9.71 15.84
N THR A 262 -4.81 9.61 14.62
CA THR A 262 -6.25 9.69 14.34
C THR A 262 -6.97 8.45 14.90
N LYS A 263 -6.44 7.25 14.62
CA LYS A 263 -7.07 5.97 15.01
C LYS A 263 -7.12 5.76 16.53
N PHE A 264 -6.01 6.00 17.22
CA PHE A 264 -5.88 5.70 18.66
C PHE A 264 -5.93 6.92 19.58
N GLY A 265 -5.80 8.14 19.05
CA GLY A 265 -5.62 9.33 19.86
C GLY A 265 -4.22 9.43 20.48
N LYS A 266 -3.87 10.61 21.02
CA LYS A 266 -2.49 10.97 21.39
C LYS A 266 -1.81 9.99 22.36
N LYS A 267 -2.53 9.45 23.35
CA LYS A 267 -1.95 8.59 24.40
C LYS A 267 -1.48 7.25 23.82
N ASP A 268 -2.36 6.58 23.08
CA ASP A 268 -2.11 5.23 22.57
C ASP A 268 -1.38 5.23 21.22
N CYS A 269 -1.46 6.33 20.45
CA CYS A 269 -0.72 6.54 19.21
C CYS A 269 0.78 6.25 19.36
N LYS A 270 1.42 6.85 20.38
CA LYS A 270 2.85 6.66 20.62
C LYS A 270 3.19 5.20 20.91
N LEU A 271 2.37 4.53 21.73
CA LEU A 271 2.60 3.12 22.09
C LEU A 271 2.51 2.19 20.88
N VAL A 272 1.57 2.44 19.97
CA VAL A 272 1.44 1.67 18.73
C VAL A 272 2.57 2.01 17.78
N PHE A 273 2.91 3.28 17.61
CA PHE A 273 3.98 3.73 16.73
C PHE A 273 5.35 3.18 17.12
N ASP A 274 5.74 3.31 18.40
CA ASP A 274 6.99 2.76 18.92
C ASP A 274 7.04 1.24 18.64
N LYS A 275 5.89 0.56 18.75
CA LYS A 275 5.80 -0.88 18.45
C LYS A 275 5.95 -1.20 16.97
N CYS A 276 5.42 -0.36 16.08
CA CYS A 276 5.63 -0.49 14.64
C CYS A 276 7.10 -0.28 14.28
N LEU A 277 7.79 0.73 14.86
CA LEU A 277 9.21 0.95 14.64
C LEU A 277 10.08 -0.24 15.10
N GLU A 278 9.76 -0.81 16.26
CA GLU A 278 10.38 -2.05 16.73
C GLU A 278 10.23 -3.22 15.74
N CYS A 279 9.11 -3.28 15.02
CA CYS A 279 8.82 -4.28 14.01
C CYS A 279 9.59 -4.02 12.72
N PHE A 280 9.55 -2.78 12.23
CA PHE A 280 10.17 -2.38 10.98
C PHE A 280 11.66 -2.71 10.92
N ARG A 281 12.38 -2.50 12.02
CA ARG A 281 13.81 -2.84 12.10
C ARG A 281 14.11 -4.35 12.13
N THR A 282 13.09 -5.21 12.22
CA THR A 282 13.27 -6.67 12.13
C THR A 282 13.08 -7.22 10.73
N LEU A 283 12.38 -6.48 9.85
CA LEU A 283 12.12 -6.87 8.47
C LEU A 283 13.44 -7.19 7.75
N PRO A 284 13.55 -8.36 7.09
CA PRO A 284 14.65 -8.65 6.17
C PRO A 284 14.77 -7.60 5.07
N LEU A 285 15.95 -7.54 4.45
CA LEU A 285 16.26 -6.52 3.46
C LEU A 285 16.10 -7.03 2.02
N ALA A 286 16.31 -8.33 1.81
CA ALA A 286 16.20 -8.94 0.49
C ALA A 286 15.77 -10.41 0.56
N THR A 287 15.37 -10.97 -0.59
CA THR A 287 15.27 -12.42 -0.78
C THR A 287 16.09 -12.92 -1.97
N ILE A 288 16.42 -14.21 -1.95
CA ILE A 288 16.83 -14.96 -3.16
C ILE A 288 15.82 -16.09 -3.35
N ILE A 289 15.06 -16.02 -4.43
CA ILE A 289 14.02 -16.97 -4.82
C ILE A 289 14.60 -17.98 -5.79
N ALA A 290 14.40 -19.27 -5.51
CA ALA A 290 14.81 -20.38 -6.37
C ALA A 290 16.28 -20.30 -6.86
N GLN A 291 17.16 -19.69 -6.06
CA GLN A 291 18.58 -19.46 -6.36
C GLN A 291 18.87 -18.58 -7.61
N GLY A 292 17.84 -18.03 -8.27
CA GLY A 292 18.00 -17.28 -9.52
C GLY A 292 17.49 -15.84 -9.48
N VAL A 293 16.58 -15.50 -8.56
CA VAL A 293 15.94 -14.18 -8.52
C VAL A 293 16.28 -13.48 -7.21
N TYR A 294 16.89 -12.31 -7.27
CA TYR A 294 17.13 -11.45 -6.13
C TYR A 294 16.03 -10.40 -6.02
N THR A 295 15.41 -10.26 -4.84
CA THR A 295 14.40 -9.24 -4.59
C THR A 295 14.83 -8.30 -3.48
N THR A 296 14.63 -6.99 -3.67
CA THR A 296 14.94 -5.95 -2.67
C THR A 296 14.07 -4.72 -2.92
N HIS A 297 13.79 -3.91 -1.90
CA HIS A 297 12.93 -2.74 -2.11
C HIS A 297 13.60 -1.66 -2.99
N GLY A 298 14.71 -1.10 -2.50
CA GLY A 298 15.57 -0.15 -3.19
C GLY A 298 16.34 -0.82 -4.33
N GLY A 299 17.62 -1.07 -4.12
CA GLY A 299 18.39 -1.76 -5.14
C GLY A 299 19.78 -2.16 -4.72
N LEU A 300 20.71 -1.99 -5.67
CA LEU A 300 22.12 -2.29 -5.45
C LEU A 300 22.77 -1.25 -4.52
N PHE A 301 23.89 -1.64 -3.94
CA PHE A 301 24.47 -0.97 -2.78
C PHE A 301 25.98 -0.84 -2.89
N ARG A 302 26.54 0.18 -2.22
CA ARG A 302 27.98 0.41 -2.19
C ARG A 302 28.70 -0.67 -1.38
N ARG A 303 29.97 -0.88 -1.71
CA ARG A 303 30.93 -1.61 -0.87
C ARG A 303 31.11 -0.89 0.46
N THR A 304 31.21 -1.66 1.54
CA THR A 304 31.47 -1.08 2.87
C THR A 304 32.93 -0.63 2.99
N CYS A 305 33.16 0.66 3.23
CA CYS A 305 34.48 1.14 3.62
C CYS A 305 34.70 0.75 5.09
N SER A 306 35.58 -0.22 5.34
CA SER A 306 35.91 -0.61 6.72
C SER A 306 36.43 0.60 7.49
N ALA A 307 35.86 0.87 8.67
CA ALA A 307 36.30 1.92 9.59
C ALA A 307 37.77 1.78 10.07
N SER A 308 38.50 0.77 9.61
CA SER A 308 39.92 0.53 9.89
C SER A 308 40.90 1.37 9.06
N THR A 309 40.43 2.20 8.12
CA THR A 309 41.29 3.16 7.40
C THR A 309 41.12 4.59 7.93
N GLN A 310 40.94 4.75 9.24
CA GLN A 310 41.44 5.94 9.92
C GLN A 310 42.87 5.67 10.38
N CYS A 311 43.77 5.49 9.41
CA CYS A 311 45.19 5.64 9.69
C CYS A 311 45.46 7.14 9.86
N SER A 312 45.82 7.47 11.10
CA SER A 312 46.69 8.56 11.51
C SER A 312 47.58 9.14 10.42
N THR A 313 47.76 10.46 10.50
CA THR A 313 48.69 11.35 9.80
C THR A 313 48.08 12.10 8.60
N GLY A 314 48.09 13.42 8.76
CA GLY A 314 47.46 14.35 7.85
C GLY A 314 48.26 14.47 6.57
N GLU A 315 47.74 13.86 5.51
CA GLU A 315 48.03 14.26 4.14
C GLU A 315 46.70 14.31 3.36
N LYS A 316 46.61 15.31 2.50
CA LYS A 316 45.41 15.82 1.83
C LYS A 316 44.50 14.72 1.29
N ARG A 317 43.28 14.61 1.85
CA ARG A 317 42.15 13.86 1.27
C ARG A 317 41.69 14.52 -0.04
N GLN A 318 42.34 14.15 -1.14
CA GLN A 318 41.84 14.30 -2.51
C GLN A 318 42.11 13.02 -3.30
N LYS A 319 41.83 11.86 -2.70
CA LYS A 319 41.58 10.64 -3.49
C LYS A 319 40.07 10.53 -3.58
N LEU A 320 39.54 10.80 -4.76
CA LEU A 320 38.14 10.57 -5.12
C LEU A 320 37.90 9.06 -4.94
N ASP A 321 37.35 8.66 -3.79
CA ASP A 321 36.96 7.27 -3.57
C ASP A 321 35.93 6.92 -4.65
N THR A 322 36.38 6.15 -5.63
CA THR A 322 35.51 5.70 -6.71
C THR A 322 34.52 4.72 -6.10
N LEU A 323 33.23 5.07 -6.11
CA LEU A 323 32.16 4.19 -5.63
C LEU A 323 32.25 2.85 -6.34
N SER A 324 32.19 1.76 -5.57
CA SER A 324 32.21 0.40 -6.09
C SER A 324 31.05 -0.42 -5.52
N LEU A 325 30.59 -1.38 -6.30
CA LEU A 325 29.48 -2.26 -5.95
C LEU A 325 29.86 -3.18 -4.77
N GLY A 326 28.93 -3.33 -3.83
CA GLY A 326 29.08 -4.19 -2.66
C GLY A 326 28.74 -5.65 -2.93
N SER A 327 29.32 -6.55 -2.13
CA SER A 327 29.08 -7.99 -2.25
C SER A 327 27.95 -8.49 -1.33
N LEU A 328 27.29 -9.61 -1.68
CA LEU A 328 26.32 -10.28 -0.78
C LEU A 328 26.94 -10.72 0.56
N ARG A 329 28.27 -10.91 0.61
CA ARG A 329 28.99 -11.22 1.86
C ARG A 329 29.01 -10.03 2.83
N GLU A 330 29.14 -8.81 2.31
CA GLU A 330 29.05 -7.58 3.10
C GLU A 330 27.61 -7.29 3.49
N PHE A 331 26.68 -7.45 2.54
CA PHE A 331 25.24 -7.33 2.79
C PHE A 331 24.77 -8.21 3.96
N ALA A 332 25.28 -9.44 4.06
CA ALA A 332 24.95 -10.35 5.15
C ALA A 332 25.35 -9.85 6.55
N LYS A 333 26.28 -8.89 6.65
CA LYS A 333 26.79 -8.34 7.92
C LYS A 333 26.12 -7.02 8.32
N VAL A 334 25.28 -6.45 7.46
CA VAL A 334 24.61 -5.17 7.70
C VAL A 334 23.78 -5.24 8.98
N ASN A 335 23.92 -4.25 9.85
CA ASN A 335 23.04 -4.12 11.01
C ASN A 335 21.70 -3.51 10.60
N ARG A 336 20.73 -4.36 10.23
CA ARG A 336 19.38 -3.90 9.84
C ARG A 336 18.51 -3.43 10.99
N PHE A 337 18.92 -3.65 12.25
CA PHE A 337 18.10 -3.43 13.45
C PHE A 337 18.07 -1.98 13.94
N LEU A 338 18.33 -1.02 13.03
CA LEU A 338 18.30 0.41 13.26
C LEU A 338 16.92 1.00 12.95
N GLU A 339 16.44 1.90 13.81
CA GLU A 339 15.21 2.67 13.58
C GLU A 339 15.45 3.80 12.57
N ASP A 340 16.52 4.56 12.81
CA ASP A 340 17.02 5.62 11.94
C ASP A 340 18.12 5.04 11.04
N VAL A 341 17.90 5.11 9.73
CA VAL A 341 18.84 4.60 8.73
C VAL A 341 19.93 5.65 8.50
N PRO A 342 21.22 5.31 8.69
CA PRO A 342 22.31 6.25 8.43
C PRO A 342 22.35 6.67 6.95
N GLU A 343 22.63 7.94 6.71
CA GLU A 343 22.85 8.43 5.34
C GLU A 343 24.14 7.81 4.76
N ASN A 344 24.14 7.55 3.46
CA ASN A 344 25.33 7.10 2.72
C ASN A 344 25.97 5.79 3.22
N ASP A 345 25.16 4.89 3.79
CA ASP A 345 25.57 3.54 4.16
C ASP A 345 24.84 2.48 3.31
N LEU A 346 25.36 1.25 3.32
CA LEU A 346 24.80 0.10 2.63
C LEU A 346 23.31 -0.12 2.99
N LEU A 347 22.91 0.05 4.26
CA LEU A 347 21.49 -0.05 4.63
C LEU A 347 20.63 1.01 3.92
N SER A 348 21.13 2.23 3.75
CA SER A 348 20.42 3.27 3.01
C SER A 348 20.30 2.90 1.54
N ASP A 349 21.38 2.43 0.90
CA ASP A 349 21.38 2.10 -0.52
C ASP A 349 20.36 1.01 -0.86
N VAL A 350 20.28 -0.03 -0.03
CA VAL A 350 19.35 -1.15 -0.22
C VAL A 350 17.89 -0.70 -0.18
N LEU A 351 17.59 0.38 0.55
CA LEU A 351 16.25 0.92 0.71
C LEU A 351 15.93 2.04 -0.29
N TRP A 352 16.94 2.74 -0.83
CA TRP A 352 16.75 4.01 -1.54
C TRP A 352 17.41 4.11 -2.91
N SER A 353 18.31 3.21 -3.29
CA SER A 353 18.95 3.29 -4.61
C SER A 353 17.96 3.04 -5.74
N ASP A 354 18.27 3.59 -6.93
CA ASP A 354 17.48 3.42 -8.15
C ASP A 354 18.32 3.09 -9.40
N PRO A 355 17.74 2.39 -10.38
CA PRO A 355 18.42 2.12 -11.63
C PRO A 355 18.56 3.37 -12.50
N SER A 356 19.56 3.34 -13.38
CA SER A 356 19.92 4.42 -14.28
C SER A 356 20.33 3.84 -15.64
N SER A 357 19.96 4.51 -16.73
CA SER A 357 20.39 4.08 -18.08
C SER A 357 21.89 4.29 -18.32
N GLU A 358 22.52 5.18 -17.56
CA GLU A 358 23.95 5.45 -17.66
C GLU A 358 24.75 4.45 -16.83
N ALA A 359 25.88 4.00 -17.39
CA ALA A 359 26.80 3.07 -16.75
C ALA A 359 27.45 3.65 -15.47
N GLY A 360 27.85 2.75 -14.58
CA GLY A 360 28.56 3.03 -13.34
C GLY A 360 27.65 3.14 -12.12
N LEU A 361 28.29 3.28 -10.96
CA LEU A 361 27.65 3.50 -9.66
C LEU A 361 27.95 4.93 -9.20
N ARG A 362 26.92 5.70 -8.87
CA ARG A 362 27.04 7.12 -8.50
C ARG A 362 26.11 7.49 -7.38
N GLU A 363 26.46 8.54 -6.63
CA GLU A 363 25.55 9.09 -5.62
C GLU A 363 24.31 9.68 -6.28
N ASN A 364 23.17 9.48 -5.64
CA ASN A 364 21.97 10.21 -6.02
C ASN A 364 22.00 11.60 -5.38
N THR A 365 22.20 12.64 -6.18
CA THR A 365 22.30 14.02 -5.66
C THR A 365 20.94 14.63 -5.28
N LYS A 366 19.84 13.95 -5.61
CA LYS A 366 18.46 14.45 -5.40
C LYS A 366 17.73 13.76 -4.25
N LYS A 367 18.05 12.51 -3.97
CA LYS A 367 17.44 11.69 -2.90
C LYS A 367 18.50 10.80 -2.26
N PHE A 368 18.17 10.16 -1.14
CA PHE A 368 19.04 9.15 -0.53
C PHE A 368 19.35 8.01 -1.50
N GLY A 369 20.43 7.27 -1.23
CA GLY A 369 20.83 6.10 -2.02
C GLY A 369 21.70 6.44 -3.23
N LEU A 370 21.80 5.49 -4.14
CA LEU A 370 22.66 5.54 -5.33
C LEU A 370 21.84 5.49 -6.62
N LEU A 371 22.50 5.83 -7.72
CA LEU A 371 22.07 5.45 -9.06
C LEU A 371 23.04 4.38 -9.59
N TRP A 372 22.53 3.29 -10.15
CA TRP A 372 23.36 2.24 -10.74
C TRP A 372 23.00 1.92 -12.19
N GLY A 373 24.00 1.70 -13.01
CA GLY A 373 23.87 1.39 -14.43
C GLY A 373 23.65 -0.10 -14.76
N PRO A 374 23.47 -0.42 -16.05
CA PRO A 374 23.36 -1.80 -16.53
C PRO A 374 24.62 -2.63 -16.26
N ASP A 375 25.80 -2.02 -16.27
CA ASP A 375 27.09 -2.65 -15.96
C ASP A 375 27.16 -3.14 -14.51
N CYS A 376 26.66 -2.37 -13.54
CA CYS A 376 26.54 -2.80 -12.15
C CYS A 376 25.54 -3.96 -12.00
N THR A 377 24.49 -3.98 -12.82
CA THR A 377 23.50 -5.07 -12.82
C THR A 377 24.12 -6.35 -13.38
N GLU A 378 24.86 -6.26 -14.49
CA GLU A 378 25.60 -7.37 -15.08
C GLU A 378 26.62 -7.94 -14.07
N GLU A 379 27.43 -7.08 -13.44
CA GLU A 379 28.41 -7.47 -12.42
C GLU A 379 27.74 -8.23 -11.28
N PHE A 380 26.68 -7.66 -10.70
CA PHE A 380 25.96 -8.27 -9.58
C PHE A 380 25.36 -9.63 -9.95
N LEU A 381 24.66 -9.72 -11.09
CA LEU A 381 24.01 -10.96 -11.53
C LEU A 381 25.04 -12.05 -11.81
N LYS A 382 26.13 -11.70 -12.51
CA LYS A 382 27.20 -12.62 -12.86
C LYS A 382 27.92 -13.18 -11.65
N GLU A 383 28.34 -12.31 -10.73
CA GLU A 383 29.09 -12.70 -9.52
C GLU A 383 28.28 -13.62 -8.60
N ASN A 384 26.97 -13.41 -8.53
CA ASN A 384 26.09 -14.15 -7.63
C ASN A 384 25.34 -15.29 -8.31
N HIS A 385 25.62 -15.57 -9.60
CA HIS A 385 24.94 -16.57 -10.42
C HIS A 385 23.42 -16.41 -10.46
N LEU A 386 22.95 -15.16 -10.48
CA LEU A 386 21.54 -14.80 -10.56
C LEU A 386 21.16 -14.48 -12.01
N LYS A 387 19.85 -14.48 -12.27
CA LYS A 387 19.25 -14.20 -13.59
C LYS A 387 18.30 -13.01 -13.58
N LEU A 388 17.84 -12.59 -12.41
CA LEU A 388 16.83 -11.55 -12.31
C LEU A 388 16.99 -10.78 -11.02
N ILE A 389 16.88 -9.45 -11.12
CA ILE A 389 16.63 -8.57 -9.99
C ILE A 389 15.19 -8.06 -10.11
N ILE A 390 14.41 -8.19 -9.04
CA ILE A 390 13.10 -7.55 -8.91
C ILE A 390 13.17 -6.53 -7.78
N ARG A 391 12.81 -5.29 -8.07
CA ARG A 391 12.83 -4.18 -7.13
C ARG A 391 11.52 -3.39 -7.12
N SER A 392 11.34 -2.41 -6.22
CA SER A 392 10.10 -1.61 -6.13
C SER A 392 10.32 -0.09 -6.02
N HIS A 393 9.80 0.64 -5.03
CA HIS A 393 10.08 2.05 -4.69
C HIS A 393 9.69 3.16 -5.70
N GLU A 394 9.87 2.93 -7.00
CA GLU A 394 9.59 3.92 -8.04
C GLU A 394 8.24 3.63 -8.68
N GLY A 395 7.26 4.45 -8.32
CA GLY A 395 5.93 4.43 -8.92
C GLY A 395 5.82 5.30 -10.17
N PRO A 396 4.59 5.41 -10.74
CA PRO A 396 4.34 6.24 -11.91
C PRO A 396 4.62 7.73 -11.72
N ASP A 397 4.51 8.24 -10.49
CA ASP A 397 4.84 9.61 -10.13
C ASP A 397 6.35 9.90 -10.27
N ALA A 398 7.19 9.00 -9.77
CA ALA A 398 8.64 9.12 -9.82
C ALA A 398 9.19 9.02 -11.25
N ARG A 399 8.44 8.37 -12.15
CA ARG A 399 8.83 8.14 -13.56
C ARG A 399 8.00 8.92 -14.57
N THR A 400 7.37 10.01 -14.11
CA THR A 400 6.63 10.92 -15.00
C THR A 400 7.55 11.46 -16.09
N GLY A 401 7.20 11.22 -17.36
CA GLY A 401 7.99 11.67 -18.51
C GLY A 401 9.19 10.78 -18.85
N ALA A 402 9.34 9.61 -18.21
CA ALA A 402 10.20 8.56 -18.71
C ALA A 402 9.72 8.08 -20.09
N ASP A 403 10.63 7.49 -20.85
CA ASP A 403 10.30 6.84 -22.12
C ASP A 403 9.30 5.70 -21.93
N ASP A 404 8.56 5.36 -22.98
CA ASP A 404 7.45 4.39 -22.90
C ASP A 404 7.89 3.02 -22.34
N ALA A 405 9.15 2.65 -22.50
CA ALA A 405 9.71 1.40 -22.01
C ALA A 405 9.92 1.36 -20.48
N ARG A 406 10.08 2.52 -19.82
CA ARG A 406 10.33 2.63 -18.38
C ARG A 406 9.22 3.34 -17.61
N ASN A 407 8.15 3.72 -18.28
CA ASN A 407 6.95 4.20 -17.61
C ASN A 407 6.37 3.07 -16.73
N MET A 408 5.79 3.43 -15.59
CA MET A 408 5.20 2.46 -14.65
C MET A 408 3.68 2.32 -14.86
N LEU A 409 3.19 2.62 -16.07
CA LEU A 409 1.74 2.58 -16.38
C LEU A 409 1.16 1.17 -16.34
N ASN A 410 1.99 0.15 -16.50
CA ASN A 410 1.57 -1.24 -16.36
C ASN A 410 1.86 -1.80 -14.96
N GLY A 411 2.22 -0.97 -13.98
CA GLY A 411 2.62 -1.41 -12.65
C GLY A 411 4.01 -2.05 -12.60
N TYR A 412 4.73 -2.10 -13.72
CA TYR A 412 6.13 -2.53 -13.77
C TYR A 412 6.88 -1.87 -14.92
N SER A 413 8.21 -1.95 -14.87
CA SER A 413 9.11 -1.62 -15.99
C SER A 413 10.31 -2.55 -16.03
N LYS A 414 10.83 -2.80 -17.24
CA LYS A 414 12.14 -3.46 -17.44
C LYS A 414 13.19 -2.36 -17.52
N ASP A 415 14.08 -2.30 -16.53
CA ASP A 415 15.07 -1.24 -16.43
C ASP A 415 16.37 -1.57 -17.15
N HIS A 416 16.91 -2.77 -16.93
CA HIS A 416 18.15 -3.22 -17.55
C HIS A 416 17.97 -4.60 -18.21
N ASP A 417 18.60 -4.75 -19.36
CA ASP A 417 18.73 -6.00 -20.10
C ASP A 417 20.23 -6.29 -20.27
N THR A 418 20.73 -7.30 -19.58
CA THR A 418 22.17 -7.61 -19.52
C THR A 418 22.42 -9.05 -19.97
N VAL A 419 23.69 -9.43 -20.16
CA VAL A 419 24.05 -10.77 -20.64
C VAL A 419 23.71 -11.83 -19.59
N SER A 420 23.93 -11.51 -18.31
CA SER A 420 23.69 -12.41 -17.20
C SER A 420 22.22 -12.49 -16.81
N GLY A 421 21.42 -11.45 -17.09
CA GLY A 421 20.00 -11.43 -16.82
C GLY A 421 19.36 -10.03 -16.84
N GLU A 422 18.21 -9.88 -16.19
CA GLU A 422 17.36 -8.70 -16.32
C GLU A 422 17.12 -8.00 -14.97
N LEU A 423 16.71 -6.73 -15.02
CA LEU A 423 16.23 -5.96 -13.88
C LEU A 423 14.81 -5.44 -14.16
N TYR A 424 13.92 -5.71 -13.22
CA TYR A 424 12.54 -5.20 -13.25
C TYR A 424 12.22 -4.38 -12.01
N THR A 425 11.48 -3.29 -12.21
CA THR A 425 10.84 -2.51 -11.15
C THR A 425 9.35 -2.81 -11.13
N LEU A 426 8.82 -3.13 -9.94
CA LEU A 426 7.43 -3.49 -9.69
C LEU A 426 6.77 -2.51 -8.72
N PHE A 427 5.53 -2.12 -8.99
CA PHE A 427 4.73 -1.22 -8.18
C PHE A 427 3.27 -1.66 -8.12
N THR A 428 2.75 -1.98 -6.94
CA THR A 428 1.45 -2.63 -6.76
C THR A 428 0.41 -1.72 -6.07
N ALA A 429 0.62 -0.41 -6.11
CA ALA A 429 -0.35 0.60 -5.68
C ALA A 429 -1.03 1.24 -6.91
N PRO A 430 -2.14 0.67 -7.42
CA PRO A 430 -2.81 1.20 -8.61
C PRO A 430 -3.38 2.60 -8.35
N ASN A 431 -3.52 3.39 -9.42
CA ASN A 431 -4.02 4.78 -9.40
C ASN A 431 -3.24 5.72 -8.46
N TYR A 432 -1.94 5.49 -8.32
CA TYR A 432 -1.07 6.31 -7.47
C TYR A 432 -0.54 7.56 -8.22
N PRO A 433 -0.49 8.74 -7.56
CA PRO A 433 -1.04 9.01 -6.23
C PRO A 433 -2.56 9.16 -6.29
N GLN A 434 -3.28 8.57 -5.32
CA GLN A 434 -4.75 8.58 -5.27
C GLN A 434 -5.37 10.00 -5.23
N VAL A 435 -4.56 11.05 -5.04
CA VAL A 435 -4.98 12.46 -4.90
C VAL A 435 -4.89 13.26 -6.21
N GLN A 436 -4.49 12.67 -7.34
CA GLN A 436 -4.32 13.42 -8.61
C GLN A 436 -5.60 13.59 -9.46
N ILE A 437 -6.80 13.45 -8.88
CA ILE A 437 -8.08 13.75 -9.57
C ILE A 437 -8.26 15.27 -9.83
N LEU A 438 -7.44 16.14 -9.22
CA LEU A 438 -7.57 17.60 -9.29
C LEU A 438 -7.02 18.28 -10.57
N LEU A 439 -6.35 17.56 -11.48
CA LEU A 439 -5.72 18.18 -12.67
C LEU A 439 -6.01 17.50 -14.02
N GLY A 440 -6.98 16.58 -14.09
CA GLY A 440 -7.43 16.03 -15.38
C GLY A 440 -6.47 15.05 -16.08
N CYS A 441 -5.35 14.67 -15.45
CA CYS A 441 -4.50 13.57 -15.89
C CYS A 441 -4.66 12.39 -14.94
N THR A 442 -5.47 11.41 -15.34
CA THR A 442 -5.55 10.12 -14.65
C THR A 442 -4.46 9.19 -15.19
N MET A 443 -3.36 9.04 -14.45
CA MET A 443 -2.38 7.96 -14.68
C MET A 443 -3.02 6.64 -14.21
N HIS A 444 -3.68 5.94 -15.13
CA HIS A 444 -4.21 4.61 -14.85
C HIS A 444 -3.04 3.61 -14.84
N SER A 445 -2.62 3.18 -13.65
CA SER A 445 -1.79 1.97 -13.54
C SER A 445 -2.70 0.76 -13.45
N ARG A 446 -2.56 -0.20 -14.39
CA ARG A 446 -3.33 -1.44 -14.37
C ARG A 446 -2.89 -2.33 -13.20
N ARG A 447 -3.86 -3.00 -12.55
CA ARG A 447 -3.62 -3.99 -11.50
C ARG A 447 -2.85 -5.18 -12.08
N PHE A 448 -1.62 -5.41 -11.63
CA PHE A 448 -0.85 -6.60 -11.99
C PHE A 448 -0.16 -7.23 -10.78
N ILE A 449 0.04 -8.53 -10.91
CA ILE A 449 0.77 -9.41 -10.01
C ILE A 449 1.93 -9.99 -10.82
N PHE A 450 3.14 -9.97 -10.27
CA PHE A 450 4.30 -10.64 -10.86
C PHE A 450 4.61 -11.95 -10.14
#